data_AF-A0A3B8ZQD9-F1
#
_entry.id   AF-A0A3B8ZQD9-F1
#
_cell.length_a   1.000
_cell.length_b   1.000
_cell.length_c   1.000
_cell.angle_alpha   90.00
_cell.angle_beta   90.00
_cell.angle_gamma   90.00
#
_symmetry.space_group_name_H-M   'P 1'
#
loop_
_entity.id
_entity.type
_entity.pdbx_description
1 polymer ?
#
loop_
_entity_poly.entity_id
_entity_poly.type
_entity_poly.pdbx_seq_one_letter_code
_entity_poly.pdbx_strand_id
1 'polypeptide(L)'
;MGYSTIIILMLINSYALCEALDQPQGSQPTFTIGCLMAGLAGAAWPVFWTGESKLWLAILASSFGIMLLPIAYVTFMMMMNSRSLLKQDKPTGVSLWIWNLLMGLSVLGAIAAAAMAIIDKSSDPTAGKVVLAIAVGYIVAVLAGFALHKPNAGQINSSLS
;
A
#
# COMPACT_ATOMS: atom_id res chain seq x y z
N MET A 1 -20.72 -7.11 -8.55
CA MET A 1 -19.68 -6.10 -8.24
C MET A 1 -18.56 -6.78 -7.47
N GLY A 2 -17.60 -7.43 -8.13
CA GLY A 2 -16.56 -8.15 -7.36
C GLY A 2 -15.53 -8.89 -8.22
N TYR A 3 -15.89 -9.38 -9.41
CA TYR A 3 -14.96 -10.15 -10.23
C TYR A 3 -13.74 -9.33 -10.68
N SER A 4 -13.94 -8.10 -11.14
CA SER A 4 -12.84 -7.19 -11.53
C SER A 4 -11.95 -6.82 -10.35
N THR A 5 -12.53 -6.53 -9.19
CA THR A 5 -11.78 -6.20 -7.97
C THR A 5 -10.98 -7.40 -7.46
N ILE A 6 -11.55 -8.61 -7.52
CA ILE A 6 -10.84 -9.85 -7.14
C ILE A 6 -9.63 -10.06 -8.05
N ILE A 7 -9.78 -9.88 -9.36
CA ILE A 7 -8.65 -10.00 -10.30
C ILE A 7 -7.56 -8.95 -10.00
N ILE A 8 -7.93 -7.71 -9.71
CA ILE A 8 -6.97 -6.67 -9.34
C ILE A 8 -6.22 -7.04 -8.05
N LEU A 9 -6.92 -7.55 -7.03
CA LEU A 9 -6.31 -7.99 -5.77
C LEU A 9 -5.38 -9.20 -5.97
N MET A 10 -5.74 -10.13 -6.86
CA MET A 10 -4.84 -11.23 -7.25
C MET A 10 -3.52 -10.70 -7.81
N LEU A 11 -3.59 -9.74 -8.75
CA LEU A 11 -2.41 -9.16 -9.38
C LEU A 11 -1.57 -8.37 -8.36
N ILE A 12 -2.18 -7.48 -7.56
CA ILE A 12 -1.46 -6.66 -6.58
C ILE A 12 -0.77 -7.54 -5.53
N ASN A 13 -1.48 -8.53 -4.97
CA ASN A 13 -0.90 -9.43 -3.96
C ASN A 13 0.27 -10.24 -4.53
N SER A 14 0.15 -10.64 -5.80
CA SER A 14 1.16 -11.41 -6.49
C SER A 14 2.43 -10.61 -6.77
N TYR A 15 2.30 -9.37 -7.26
CA TYR A 15 3.45 -8.46 -7.41
C TYR A 15 4.09 -8.11 -6.06
N ALA A 16 3.29 -7.89 -5.01
CA ALA A 16 3.79 -7.62 -3.68
C ALA A 16 4.60 -8.80 -3.11
N LEU A 17 4.18 -10.04 -3.35
CA LEU A 17 4.91 -11.25 -2.94
C LEU A 17 6.19 -11.46 -3.74
N CYS A 18 6.18 -11.19 -5.05
CA CYS A 18 7.40 -11.21 -5.85
C CYS A 18 8.43 -10.22 -5.30
N GLU A 19 8.02 -8.99 -4.98
CA GLU A 19 8.90 -7.97 -4.41
C GLU A 19 9.37 -8.33 -2.98
N ALA A 20 8.47 -8.83 -2.12
CA ALA A 20 8.82 -9.21 -0.76
C ALA A 20 9.83 -10.37 -0.68
N LEU A 21 9.90 -11.20 -1.72
CA LEU A 21 10.83 -12.33 -1.84
C LEU A 21 12.05 -12.02 -2.73
N ASP A 22 12.24 -10.75 -3.13
CA ASP A 22 13.31 -10.28 -4.02
C ASP A 22 13.38 -11.09 -5.34
N GLN A 23 12.23 -11.59 -5.79
CA GLN A 23 12.10 -12.36 -7.03
C GLN A 23 11.79 -11.44 -8.21
N PRO A 24 12.29 -11.75 -9.42
CA PRO A 24 11.98 -10.96 -10.60
C PRO A 24 10.46 -10.89 -10.83
N GLN A 25 9.98 -9.69 -11.15
CA GLN A 25 8.56 -9.42 -11.39
C GLN A 25 8.03 -10.35 -12.49
N GLY A 26 7.04 -11.18 -12.14
CA GLY A 26 6.50 -12.21 -13.04
C GLY A 26 7.21 -13.58 -12.97
N SER A 27 8.05 -13.84 -11.95
CA SER A 27 8.56 -15.18 -11.67
C SER A 27 7.40 -16.17 -11.54
N GLN A 28 7.31 -17.13 -12.46
CA GLN A 28 6.16 -18.04 -12.62
C GLN A 28 5.68 -18.72 -11.33
N PRO A 29 6.53 -19.26 -10.44
CA PRO A 29 6.03 -19.96 -9.25
C PRO A 29 5.46 -18.98 -8.20
N THR A 30 6.22 -17.97 -7.80
CA THR A 30 5.81 -17.01 -6.77
C THR A 30 4.59 -16.20 -7.19
N PHE A 31 4.55 -15.78 -8.46
CA PHE A 31 3.44 -15.01 -9.00
C PHE A 31 2.14 -15.84 -9.00
N THR A 32 2.23 -17.11 -9.38
CA THR A 32 1.06 -17.99 -9.39
C THR A 32 0.56 -18.28 -7.98
N ILE A 33 1.46 -18.48 -7.02
CA ILE A 33 1.10 -18.68 -5.60
C ILE A 33 0.39 -17.45 -5.04
N GLY A 34 0.90 -16.25 -5.30
CA GLY A 34 0.27 -15.01 -4.85
C GLY A 34 -1.12 -14.77 -5.42
N CYS A 35 -1.30 -15.08 -6.71
CA CYS A 35 -2.60 -15.04 -7.37
C CYS A 35 -3.57 -16.09 -6.81
N LEU A 36 -3.11 -17.33 -6.58
CA LEU A 36 -3.92 -18.40 -6.03
C LEU A 36 -4.34 -18.11 -4.59
N MET A 37 -3.44 -17.58 -3.76
CA MET A 37 -3.75 -17.26 -2.36
C MET A 37 -4.86 -16.20 -2.25
N ALA A 38 -4.72 -15.09 -2.97
CA ALA A 38 -5.75 -14.04 -3.02
C ALA A 38 -7.03 -14.53 -3.71
N GLY A 39 -6.89 -15.37 -4.73
CA GLY A 39 -8.02 -15.93 -5.47
C GLY A 39 -8.87 -16.90 -4.70
N LEU A 40 -8.25 -17.83 -3.97
CA LEU A 40 -8.93 -18.78 -3.10
C LEU A 40 -9.59 -18.05 -1.93
N ALA A 41 -8.92 -17.07 -1.32
CA ALA A 41 -9.53 -16.23 -0.30
C ALA A 41 -10.76 -15.46 -0.83
N GLY A 42 -10.67 -14.89 -2.03
CA GLY A 42 -11.78 -14.21 -2.70
C GLY A 42 -12.93 -15.13 -3.13
N ALA A 43 -12.62 -16.35 -3.58
CA ALA A 43 -13.61 -17.35 -3.98
C ALA A 43 -14.32 -18.01 -2.78
N ALA A 44 -13.65 -18.05 -1.62
CA ALA A 44 -14.20 -18.58 -0.37
C ALA A 44 -15.18 -17.62 0.34
N TRP A 45 -15.38 -16.41 -0.20
CA TRP A 45 -16.36 -15.40 0.22
C TRP A 45 -17.75 -15.94 0.62
N PRO A 46 -18.40 -16.84 -0.15
CA PRO A 46 -19.77 -17.27 0.18
C PRO A 46 -19.84 -18.21 1.39
N VAL A 47 -18.74 -18.90 1.71
CA VAL A 47 -18.70 -19.96 2.73
C VAL A 47 -18.26 -19.40 4.08
N PHE A 48 -17.25 -18.54 4.10
CA PHE A 48 -16.66 -18.02 5.34
C PHE A 48 -17.26 -16.68 5.80
N TRP A 49 -17.83 -15.89 4.88
CA TRP A 49 -18.39 -14.58 5.21
C TRP A 49 -19.91 -14.62 5.12
N THR A 50 -20.58 -14.95 6.22
CA THR A 50 -22.04 -14.87 6.36
C THR A 50 -22.41 -13.99 7.56
N GLY A 51 -23.52 -13.23 7.45
CA GLY A 51 -24.02 -12.38 8.54
C GLY A 51 -23.07 -11.29 9.02
N GLU A 52 -22.88 -11.21 10.34
CA GLU A 52 -22.08 -10.19 11.05
C GLU A 52 -20.61 -10.12 10.60
N SER A 53 -20.03 -11.24 10.16
CA SER A 53 -18.63 -11.31 9.73
C SER A 53 -18.33 -10.42 8.52
N LYS A 54 -19.32 -10.15 7.65
CA LYS A 54 -19.16 -9.22 6.51
C LYS A 54 -19.03 -7.77 6.97
N LEU A 55 -19.81 -7.40 7.99
CA LEU A 55 -19.84 -6.04 8.50
C LEU A 55 -18.53 -5.71 9.22
N TRP A 56 -18.06 -6.62 10.08
CA TRP A 56 -16.75 -6.48 10.72
C TRP A 56 -15.60 -6.46 9.73
N LEU A 57 -15.64 -7.28 8.66
CA LEU A 57 -14.64 -7.25 7.60
C LEU A 57 -14.62 -5.89 6.87
N ALA A 58 -15.78 -5.34 6.55
CA ALA A 58 -15.88 -4.04 5.87
C ALA A 58 -15.31 -2.90 6.74
N ILE A 59 -15.63 -2.89 8.05
CA ILE A 59 -15.08 -1.92 9.00
C ILE A 59 -13.55 -2.03 9.07
N LEU A 60 -13.02 -3.26 9.13
CA LEU A 60 -11.59 -3.50 9.18
C LEU A 60 -10.91 -3.04 7.89
N ALA A 61 -11.45 -3.43 6.74
CA ALA A 61 -10.90 -3.08 5.42
C ALA A 61 -10.87 -1.56 5.20
N SER A 62 -11.96 -0.84 5.53
CA SER A 62 -12.00 0.62 5.42
C SER A 62 -11.02 1.31 6.37
N SER A 63 -10.88 0.79 7.60
CA SER A 63 -9.92 1.34 8.58
C SER A 63 -8.48 1.20 8.11
N PHE A 64 -8.11 0.02 7.58
CA PHE A 64 -6.79 -0.19 6.98
C PHE A 64 -6.58 0.69 5.74
N GLY A 65 -7.59 0.80 4.87
CA GLY A 65 -7.50 1.64 3.67
C GLY A 65 -7.14 3.09 4.00
N ILE A 66 -7.82 3.70 4.97
CA ILE A 66 -7.54 5.08 5.41
C ILE A 66 -6.13 5.19 6.03
N MET A 67 -5.68 4.18 6.77
CA MET A 67 -4.34 4.17 7.37
C MET A 67 -3.22 4.05 6.32
N LEU A 68 -3.47 3.40 5.19
CA LEU A 68 -2.51 3.24 4.09
C LEU A 68 -2.47 4.46 3.15
N LEU A 69 -3.50 5.29 3.12
CA LEU A 69 -3.58 6.48 2.25
C LEU A 69 -2.38 7.44 2.40
N PRO A 70 -1.96 7.86 3.61
CA PRO A 70 -0.81 8.77 3.77
C PRO A 70 0.46 8.25 3.10
N ILE A 71 0.75 6.96 3.25
CA ILE A 71 1.94 6.34 2.65
C ILE A 71 1.78 6.21 1.15
N ALA A 72 0.59 5.88 0.64
CA ALA A 72 0.35 5.89 -0.78
C ALA A 72 0.63 7.28 -1.38
N TYR A 73 0.12 8.35 -0.75
CA TYR A 73 0.34 9.73 -1.22
C TYR A 73 1.82 10.14 -1.18
N VAL A 74 2.54 9.83 -0.09
CA VAL A 74 3.98 10.11 -0.01
C VAL A 74 4.76 9.33 -1.08
N THR A 75 4.41 8.06 -1.30
CA THR A 75 5.06 7.21 -2.31
C THR A 75 4.81 7.73 -3.72
N PHE A 76 3.57 8.15 -4.03
CA PHE A 76 3.25 8.79 -5.32
C PHE A 76 3.99 10.12 -5.52
N MET A 77 4.13 10.94 -4.47
CA MET A 77 4.92 12.18 -4.52
C MET A 77 6.39 11.89 -4.83
N MET A 78 6.96 10.87 -4.19
CA MET A 78 8.34 10.44 -4.41
C MET A 78 8.53 9.83 -5.81
N MET A 79 7.56 9.02 -6.27
CA MET A 79 7.54 8.43 -7.61
C MET A 79 7.53 9.51 -8.70
N MET A 80 6.65 10.52 -8.58
CA MET A 80 6.51 11.61 -9.54
C MET A 80 7.74 12.55 -9.56
N ASN A 81 8.47 12.63 -8.45
CA ASN A 81 9.71 13.39 -8.36
C ASN A 81 10.95 12.60 -8.85
N SER A 82 10.88 11.27 -8.89
CA SER A 82 12.00 10.39 -9.25
C SER A 82 12.23 10.29 -10.76
N ARG A 83 13.40 10.74 -11.23
CA ARG A 83 13.86 10.55 -12.62
C ARG A 83 14.15 9.08 -12.96
N SER A 84 14.44 8.26 -11.95
CA SER A 84 14.79 6.85 -12.13
C SER A 84 13.62 6.00 -12.61
N LEU A 85 12.39 6.38 -12.24
CA LEU A 85 11.17 5.63 -12.56
C LEU A 85 10.48 6.17 -13.82
N LEU A 86 10.40 7.49 -13.98
CA LEU A 86 9.68 8.13 -15.09
C LEU A 86 10.53 8.40 -16.34
N LYS A 87 11.86 8.19 -16.29
CA LYS A 87 12.81 8.39 -17.40
C LYS A 87 12.49 9.65 -18.23
N GLN A 88 12.05 9.51 -19.47
CA GLN A 88 11.79 10.62 -20.41
C GLN A 88 10.39 11.26 -20.26
N ASP A 89 9.45 10.58 -19.60
CA ASP A 89 8.07 11.04 -19.36
C ASP A 89 7.92 11.82 -18.05
N LYS A 90 9.04 12.20 -17.41
CA LYS A 90 8.99 13.03 -16.22
C LYS A 90 8.25 14.33 -16.55
N PRO A 91 7.16 14.67 -15.85
CA PRO A 91 6.51 15.97 -16.03
C PRO A 91 7.54 17.07 -15.75
N THR A 92 7.78 17.94 -16.73
CA THR A 92 8.75 19.03 -16.61
C THR A 92 8.01 20.38 -16.53
N GLY A 93 8.56 21.33 -15.78
CA GLY A 93 8.01 22.67 -15.64
C GLY A 93 6.81 22.78 -14.68
N VAL A 94 5.80 23.56 -15.07
CA VAL A 94 4.66 23.96 -14.22
C VAL A 94 3.77 22.78 -13.80
N SER A 95 3.68 21.74 -14.63
CA SER A 95 2.93 20.52 -14.31
C SER A 95 3.47 19.82 -13.06
N LEU A 96 4.80 19.81 -12.86
CA LEU A 96 5.42 19.21 -11.67
C LEU A 96 5.14 20.02 -10.41
N TRP A 97 5.06 21.35 -10.52
CA TRP A 97 4.68 22.24 -9.42
C TRP A 97 3.22 22.07 -9.01
N ILE A 98 2.31 22.00 -9.99
CA ILE A 98 0.88 21.75 -9.74
C ILE A 98 0.70 20.37 -9.08
N TRP A 99 1.34 19.33 -9.61
CA TRP A 99 1.30 18.00 -9.02
C TRP A 99 1.86 17.97 -7.59
N ASN A 100 3.01 18.60 -7.34
CA ASN A 100 3.60 18.62 -6.00
C ASN A 100 2.75 19.43 -5.00
N LEU A 101 2.06 20.48 -5.46
CA LEU A 101 1.11 21.25 -4.66
C LEU A 101 -0.15 20.43 -4.31
N LEU A 102 -0.76 19.77 -5.31
CA LEU A 102 -1.93 18.91 -5.07
C LEU A 102 -1.58 17.72 -4.17
N MET A 103 -0.42 17.09 -4.39
CA MET A 103 0.05 16.00 -3.55
C MET A 103 0.39 16.48 -2.13
N GLY A 104 1.01 17.64 -1.99
CA GLY A 104 1.27 18.26 -0.69
C GLY A 104 -0.02 18.52 0.11
N LEU A 105 -1.05 19.06 -0.55
CA LEU A 105 -2.37 19.25 0.07
C LEU A 105 -3.00 17.90 0.47
N SER A 106 -2.89 16.89 -0.39
CA SER A 106 -3.42 15.54 -0.11
C SER A 106 -2.69 14.86 1.05
N VAL A 107 -1.37 15.03 1.16
CA VAL A 107 -0.57 14.52 2.29
C VAL A 107 -0.96 15.24 3.59
N LEU A 108 -1.13 16.57 3.56
CA LEU A 108 -1.62 17.31 4.73
C LEU A 108 -3.02 16.87 5.16
N GLY A 109 -3.93 16.66 4.21
CA GLY A 109 -5.26 16.12 4.48
C GLY A 109 -5.23 14.71 5.07
N ALA A 110 -4.35 13.85 4.56
CA ALA A 110 -4.16 12.49 5.07
C ALA A 110 -3.55 12.48 6.49
N ILE A 111 -2.59 13.37 6.77
CA ILE A 111 -2.03 13.55 8.13
C ILE A 111 -3.10 14.07 9.08
N ALA A 112 -3.91 15.04 8.67
CA ALA A 112 -5.01 15.55 9.48
C ALA A 112 -6.06 14.47 9.75
N ALA A 113 -6.44 13.67 8.75
CA ALA A 113 -7.35 12.54 8.92
C ALA A 113 -6.79 11.47 9.87
N ALA A 114 -5.49 11.15 9.76
CA ALA A 114 -4.81 10.24 10.68
C ALA A 114 -4.77 10.80 12.11
N ALA A 115 -4.48 12.09 12.28
CA ALA A 115 -4.49 12.76 13.58
C ALA A 115 -5.89 12.74 14.21
N MET A 116 -6.94 13.04 13.43
CA MET A 116 -8.32 12.98 13.92
C MET A 116 -8.72 11.56 14.31
N ALA A 117 -8.30 10.54 13.55
CA ALA A 117 -8.54 9.13 13.90
C ALA A 117 -7.88 8.73 15.23
N ILE A 118 -6.70 9.29 15.55
CA ILE A 118 -6.00 9.06 16.82
C ILE A 118 -6.72 9.79 17.98
N ILE A 119 -7.17 11.04 17.75
CA ILE A 119 -7.89 11.83 18.75
C ILE A 119 -9.26 11.21 19.07
N ASP A 120 -9.99 10.75 18.05
CA ASP A 120 -11.29 10.10 18.21
C ASP A 120 -11.16 8.78 18.99
N LYS A 121 -10.10 8.01 18.74
CA LYS A 121 -9.79 6.79 19.51
C LYS A 121 -9.23 7.04 20.91
N SER A 122 -8.82 8.26 21.24
CA SER A 122 -8.28 8.63 22.56
C SER A 122 -9.36 8.68 23.65
N SER A 123 -10.63 8.65 23.28
CA SER A 123 -11.76 8.79 24.21
C SER A 123 -12.20 7.47 24.86
N ASP A 124 -11.72 6.31 24.36
CA ASP A 124 -12.04 4.98 24.89
C ASP A 124 -10.76 4.25 25.41
N PRO A 125 -10.66 3.91 26.71
CA PRO A 125 -9.41 3.52 27.37
C PRO A 125 -8.81 2.16 26.93
N THR A 126 -9.58 1.31 26.28
CA THR A 126 -9.13 0.00 25.74
C THR A 126 -8.90 0.04 24.22
N ALA A 127 -9.76 0.71 23.45
CA ALA A 127 -9.63 0.83 22.00
C ALA A 127 -8.48 1.76 21.58
N GLY A 128 -8.20 2.80 22.37
CA GLY A 128 -7.11 3.74 22.10
C GLY A 128 -5.73 3.07 22.11
N LYS A 129 -5.49 2.13 23.03
CA LYS A 129 -4.19 1.43 23.13
C LYS A 129 -3.91 0.54 21.92
N VAL A 130 -4.94 -0.15 21.42
CA VAL A 130 -4.80 -1.05 20.26
C VAL A 130 -4.53 -0.27 18.98
N VAL A 131 -5.27 0.82 18.77
CA VAL A 131 -5.07 1.68 17.58
C VAL A 131 -3.73 2.39 17.63
N LEU A 132 -3.31 2.89 18.80
CA LEU A 132 -1.99 3.48 18.97
C LEU A 132 -0.87 2.45 18.73
N ALA A 133 -1.02 1.21 19.22
CA ALA A 133 -0.03 0.15 19.01
C ALA A 133 0.10 -0.24 17.52
N ILE A 134 -1.02 -0.35 16.79
CA ILE A 134 -1.00 -0.62 15.35
C ILE A 134 -0.38 0.56 14.58
N ALA A 135 -0.74 1.80 14.92
CA ALA A 135 -0.18 2.98 14.28
C ALA A 135 1.32 3.14 14.53
N VAL A 136 1.77 2.95 15.78
CA VAL A 136 3.20 3.01 16.15
C VAL A 136 3.97 1.86 15.50
N GLY A 137 3.42 0.64 15.54
CA GLY A 137 4.02 -0.52 14.88
C GLY A 137 4.18 -0.30 13.38
N TYR A 138 3.19 0.31 12.74
CA TYR A 138 3.22 0.64 11.32
C TYR A 138 4.26 1.73 10.99
N ILE A 139 4.34 2.81 11.78
CA ILE A 139 5.38 3.84 11.61
C ILE A 139 6.78 3.25 11.79
N VAL A 140 6.97 2.40 12.80
CA VAL A 140 8.26 1.72 13.04
C VAL A 140 8.62 0.80 11.88
N ALA A 141 7.66 0.03 11.35
CA ALA A 141 7.87 -0.84 10.20
C ALA A 141 8.25 -0.03 8.94
N VAL A 142 7.65 1.14 8.74
CA VAL A 142 7.96 2.04 7.62
C VAL A 142 9.37 2.62 7.77
N LEU A 143 9.72 3.11 8.97
CA LEU A 143 11.06 3.64 9.23
C LEU A 143 12.15 2.56 9.14
N ALA A 144 11.88 1.36 9.65
CA ALA A 144 12.76 0.22 9.50
C ALA A 144 12.90 -0.20 8.04
N GLY A 145 11.79 -0.24 7.28
CA GLY A 145 11.80 -0.50 5.84
C GLY A 145 12.66 0.52 5.09
N PHE A 146 12.55 1.81 5.42
CA PHE A 146 13.35 2.86 4.80
C PHE A 146 14.83 2.81 5.20
N ALA A 147 15.14 2.41 6.44
CA ALA A 147 16.51 2.29 6.95
C ALA A 147 17.21 1.02 6.44
N LEU A 148 16.46 -0.06 6.17
CA LEU A 148 16.98 -1.34 5.71
C LEU A 148 17.04 -1.45 4.18
N HIS A 149 16.41 -0.53 3.45
CA HIS A 149 16.47 -0.52 1.98
C HIS A 149 17.88 -0.12 1.51
N LYS A 150 18.74 -1.12 1.32
CA LYS A 150 20.00 -0.96 0.58
C LYS A 150 19.66 -0.85 -0.91
N PRO A 151 20.15 0.16 -1.64
CA PRO A 151 19.91 0.27 -3.07
C PRO A 151 20.54 -0.93 -3.80
N ASN A 152 19.72 -1.76 -4.45
CA ASN A 152 20.17 -2.86 -5.29
C ASN A 152 20.83 -2.32 -6.58
N ALA A 153 22.13 -2.07 -6.52
CA ALA A 153 22.99 -1.70 -7.65
C ALA A 153 23.30 -2.90 -8.58
N GLY A 154 22.29 -3.73 -8.92
CA GLY A 154 22.50 -5.02 -9.58
C GLY A 154 21.84 -5.22 -10.95
N GLN A 155 20.79 -4.47 -11.31
CA GLN A 155 19.95 -4.81 -12.49
C GLN A 155 20.23 -4.00 -13.77
N ILE A 156 21.24 -3.12 -13.80
CA ILE A 156 21.56 -2.33 -15.01
C ILE A 156 22.34 -3.16 -16.06
N ASN A 157 22.94 -4.28 -15.66
CA ASN A 157 23.86 -5.02 -16.53
C ASN A 157 23.24 -6.19 -17.30
N SER A 158 21.99 -6.58 -17.05
CA SER A 158 21.36 -7.73 -17.74
C SER A 158 20.42 -7.34 -18.88
N SER A 159 20.24 -6.05 -19.18
CA SER A 159 19.48 -5.57 -20.35
C SER A 159 20.36 -5.10 -21.51
N LEU A 160 21.67 -5.38 -21.45
CA LEU A 160 22.66 -5.03 -22.48
C LEU A 160 23.47 -6.24 -22.97
N SER A 161 23.00 -7.46 -22.73
CA SER A 161 23.56 -8.69 -23.32
C SER A 161 22.50 -9.44 -24.13
#